data_AF-A0AA85JNM0-F1
#
_entry.id   AF-A0AA85JNM0-F1
#
_cell.length_a   1.000
_cell.length_b   1.000
_cell.length_c   1.000
_cell.angle_alpha   90.00
_cell.angle_beta   90.00
_cell.angle_gamma   90.00
#
_symmetry.space_group_name_H-M   'P 1'
#
loop_
_entity.id
_entity.type
_entity.pdbx_description
1 polymer ?
#
loop_
_entity_poly.entity_id
_entity_poly.type
_entity_poly.pdbx_seq_one_letter_code
_entity_poly.pdbx_strand_id
1 'polypeptide(L)'
;MNLRPGDEGIEKECEYRYINSQLEAKTMHLLREADEILAHGAKSTNDDLCKASLTNSEYCSSLRQSVDTVEPTSEYLDKDNLNTASVDEVEYCDEPDRNEMNDRNILPEAAVGLSLKAQNRYLQAKVRVLLEENQKLNSQIAQQNEEGVRMKNRIQELEDERSRLHRVTSSHSNQLEKMKKSLSETRSHCSTLETEKTNYKKDYDSVKRSLDQQAAEIKALTTRLNRATEECDRYKAELEKVRSSTRENVDSLRHNVDNLMTENKRLERQKTELIGAFKKQMKLIDVLRRQKMLIEASKCLQITEEEFLKALDW
;
A
#
# COMPACT_ATOMS: atom_id res chain seq x y z
N MET A 1 47.89 -2.35 11.80
CA MET A 1 47.79 -1.70 10.48
C MET A 1 46.71 -0.64 10.60
N ASN A 2 47.08 0.62 10.80
CA ASN A 2 46.13 1.73 10.91
C ASN A 2 45.87 2.27 9.50
N LEU A 3 44.72 1.91 8.92
CA LEU A 3 44.24 2.47 7.65
C LEU A 3 43.90 3.95 7.87
N ARG A 4 44.20 4.78 6.86
CA ARG A 4 44.03 6.24 6.97
C ARG A 4 42.54 6.59 6.95
N PRO A 5 42.10 7.70 7.56
CA PRO A 5 40.69 8.11 7.59
C PRO A 5 40.02 8.29 6.22
N GLY A 6 40.78 8.37 5.13
CA GLY A 6 40.27 8.41 3.76
C GLY A 6 39.87 7.03 3.20
N ASP A 7 40.46 5.94 3.70
CA ASP A 7 40.19 4.59 3.21
C ASP A 7 38.84 4.07 3.74
N GLU A 8 38.46 4.42 4.98
CA GLU A 8 37.13 4.11 5.55
C GLU A 8 35.97 4.79 4.80
N GLY A 9 36.21 5.97 4.24
CA GLY A 9 35.20 6.69 3.44
C GLY A 9 34.94 5.99 2.10
N ILE A 10 35.99 5.51 1.45
CA ILE A 10 35.91 4.78 0.18
C ILE A 10 35.25 3.42 0.39
N GLU A 11 35.56 2.74 1.49
CA GLU A 11 34.95 1.45 1.83
C GLU A 11 33.44 1.57 2.08
N LYS A 12 33.01 2.60 2.83
CA LYS A 12 31.58 2.91 3.01
C LYS A 12 30.89 3.31 1.72
N GLU A 13 31.54 4.08 0.84
CA GLU A 13 30.95 4.43 -0.45
C GLU A 13 30.76 3.19 -1.35
N CYS A 14 31.71 2.26 -1.36
CA CYS A 14 31.57 0.97 -2.03
C CYS A 14 30.42 0.14 -1.45
N GLU A 15 30.27 0.12 -0.13
CA GLU A 15 29.21 -0.60 0.56
C GLU A 15 27.82 -0.02 0.25
N TYR A 16 27.70 1.32 0.24
CA TYR A 16 26.47 2.00 -0.18
C TYR A 16 26.13 1.74 -1.63
N ARG A 17 27.11 1.77 -2.55
CA ARG A 17 26.88 1.44 -3.96
C ARG A 17 26.41 -0.01 -4.14
N TYR A 18 26.98 -0.95 -3.37
CA TYR A 18 26.58 -2.34 -3.40
C TYR A 18 25.14 -2.55 -2.90
N ILE A 19 24.78 -1.90 -1.78
CA ILE A 19 23.43 -1.96 -1.23
C ILE A 19 22.42 -1.30 -2.19
N ASN A 20 22.77 -0.17 -2.81
CA ASN A 20 21.91 0.47 -3.81
C ASN A 20 21.70 -0.42 -5.03
N SER A 21 22.76 -1.08 -5.51
CA SER A 21 22.65 -2.02 -6.63
C SER A 21 21.73 -3.20 -6.31
N GLN A 22 21.78 -3.73 -5.08
CA GLN A 22 20.86 -4.77 -4.63
C GLN A 22 19.41 -4.27 -4.47
N LEU A 23 19.21 -3.04 -3.99
CA LEU A 23 17.89 -2.42 -3.90
C LEU A 23 17.28 -2.20 -5.28
N GLU A 24 18.06 -1.72 -6.25
CA GLU A 24 17.63 -1.56 -7.64
C GLU A 24 17.25 -2.90 -8.27
N ALA A 25 18.06 -3.94 -8.07
CA ALA A 25 17.75 -5.29 -8.57
C ALA A 25 16.46 -5.85 -7.96
N LYS A 26 16.24 -5.66 -6.66
CA LYS A 26 15.03 -6.12 -5.97
C LYS A 26 13.79 -5.32 -6.40
N THR A 27 13.96 -4.02 -6.65
CA THR A 27 12.91 -3.14 -7.18
C THR A 27 12.52 -3.56 -8.59
N MET A 28 13.49 -3.89 -9.45
CA MET A 28 13.22 -4.42 -10.79
C MET A 28 12.50 -5.78 -10.75
N HIS A 29 12.86 -6.67 -9.81
CA HIS A 29 12.15 -7.95 -9.65
C HIS A 29 10.69 -7.75 -9.24
N LEU A 30 10.44 -6.90 -8.23
CA LEU A 30 9.08 -6.61 -7.77
C LEU A 30 8.22 -5.91 -8.84
N LEU A 31 8.81 -5.00 -9.61
CA LEU A 31 8.12 -4.36 -10.75
C LEU A 31 7.74 -5.39 -11.80
N ARG A 32 8.63 -6.32 -12.13
CA ARG A 32 8.37 -7.38 -13.10
C ARG A 32 7.29 -8.35 -12.62
N GLU A 33 7.32 -8.72 -11.35
CA GLU A 33 6.28 -9.56 -10.73
C GLU A 33 4.92 -8.86 -10.70
N ALA A 34 4.89 -7.56 -10.40
CA ALA A 34 3.67 -6.75 -10.47
C ALA A 34 3.13 -6.66 -11.91
N ASP A 35 4.00 -6.46 -12.90
CA ASP A 35 3.62 -6.44 -14.32
C ASP A 35 3.09 -7.81 -14.78
N GLU A 36 3.68 -8.91 -14.31
CA GLU A 36 3.21 -10.27 -14.59
C GLU A 36 1.83 -10.53 -13.96
N ILE A 37 1.60 -10.11 -12.71
CA ILE A 37 0.29 -10.21 -12.04
C ILE A 37 -0.75 -9.35 -12.76
N LEU A 38 -0.40 -8.12 -13.17
CA LEU A 38 -1.29 -7.24 -13.93
C LEU A 38 -1.61 -7.82 -15.31
N ALA A 39 -0.63 -8.43 -15.99
CA ALA A 39 -0.83 -9.09 -17.27
C ALA A 39 -1.71 -10.35 -17.14
N HIS A 40 -1.54 -11.13 -16.06
CA HIS A 40 -2.41 -12.27 -15.76
C HIS A 40 -3.84 -11.83 -15.40
N GLY A 41 -3.98 -10.77 -14.59
CA GLY A 41 -5.28 -10.17 -14.26
C GLY A 41 -6.00 -9.59 -15.48
N ALA A 42 -5.27 -8.92 -16.38
CA ALA A 42 -5.81 -8.38 -17.64
C ALA A 42 -6.23 -9.48 -18.63
N LYS A 43 -5.54 -10.62 -18.66
CA LYS A 43 -5.93 -11.78 -19.47
C LYS A 43 -7.16 -12.49 -18.89
N SER A 44 -7.22 -12.69 -17.57
CA SER A 44 -8.39 -13.31 -16.91
C SER A 44 -9.65 -12.46 -17.07
N THR A 45 -9.54 -11.14 -16.90
CA THR A 45 -10.69 -10.23 -17.04
C THR A 45 -11.17 -10.10 -18.50
N ASN A 46 -10.27 -10.13 -19.48
CA ASN A 46 -10.67 -10.15 -20.89
C ASN A 46 -11.29 -11.48 -21.32
N ASP A 47 -10.82 -12.62 -20.81
CA ASP A 47 -11.44 -13.92 -21.08
C ASP A 47 -12.85 -14.02 -20.46
N ASP A 48 -13.05 -13.44 -19.28
CA ASP A 48 -14.37 -13.39 -18.60
C ASP A 48 -15.33 -12.39 -19.29
N LEU A 49 -14.83 -11.26 -19.80
CA LEU A 49 -15.61 -10.30 -20.60
C LEU A 49 -15.96 -10.86 -21.99
N CYS A 50 -15.07 -11.63 -22.62
CA CYS A 50 -15.32 -12.22 -23.95
C CYS A 50 -16.36 -13.36 -23.87
N LYS A 51 -16.34 -14.17 -22.80
CA LYS A 51 -17.38 -15.19 -22.51
C LYS A 51 -18.74 -14.56 -22.16
N ALA A 52 -18.76 -13.43 -21.47
CA ALA A 52 -20.00 -12.68 -21.18
C ALA A 52 -20.59 -11.98 -22.43
N SER A 53 -19.74 -11.58 -23.38
CA SER A 53 -20.17 -10.93 -24.63
C SER A 53 -20.82 -11.90 -25.62
N LEU A 54 -20.34 -13.15 -25.68
CA LEU A 54 -20.88 -14.20 -26.56
C LEU A 54 -22.22 -14.77 -26.09
N THR A 55 -22.60 -14.57 -24.83
CA THR A 55 -23.86 -15.06 -24.24
C THR A 55 -24.98 -14.02 -24.23
N ASN A 56 -24.65 -12.72 -24.30
CA ASN A 56 -25.63 -11.63 -24.32
C ASN A 56 -26.08 -11.19 -25.73
N SER A 57 -25.42 -11.67 -26.80
CA SER A 57 -25.80 -11.32 -28.18
C SER A 57 -27.05 -12.04 -28.71
N GLU A 58 -27.54 -13.09 -28.03
CA GLU A 58 -28.72 -13.86 -28.49
C GLU A 58 -30.01 -13.58 -27.70
N TYR A 59 -29.97 -12.82 -26.60
CA TYR A 59 -31.16 -12.61 -25.73
C TYR A 59 -31.68 -11.17 -25.66
N CYS A 60 -30.96 -10.17 -26.16
CA CYS A 60 -31.38 -8.76 -26.05
C CYS A 60 -32.24 -8.23 -27.21
N SER A 61 -32.66 -9.09 -28.15
CA SER A 61 -33.47 -8.68 -29.31
C SER A 61 -34.99 -8.74 -29.08
N SER A 62 -35.47 -9.40 -28.01
CA SER A 62 -36.90 -9.76 -27.89
C SER A 62 -37.71 -9.02 -26.82
N LEU A 63 -37.10 -8.20 -25.96
CA LEU A 63 -37.83 -7.50 -24.89
C LEU A 63 -37.65 -5.97 -24.96
N ARG A 64 -38.19 -5.37 -26.03
CA ARG A 64 -38.52 -3.93 -26.09
C ARG A 64 -39.93 -3.74 -26.62
N GLN A 65 -40.93 -4.30 -25.96
CA GLN A 65 -42.29 -3.79 -26.06
C GLN A 65 -43.08 -4.17 -24.81
N SER A 66 -43.90 -3.22 -24.37
CA SER A 66 -44.86 -3.27 -23.25
C SER A 66 -44.31 -3.38 -21.83
N VAL A 67 -44.00 -2.23 -21.22
CA VAL A 67 -44.40 -1.95 -19.83
C VAL A 67 -44.78 -0.47 -19.75
N ASP A 68 -46.08 -0.20 -19.68
CA ASP A 68 -46.62 1.02 -19.09
C ASP A 68 -47.68 0.57 -18.08
N THR A 69 -47.64 1.17 -16.89
CA THR A 69 -48.70 1.21 -15.84
C THR A 69 -48.97 -0.14 -15.14
N VAL A 70 -49.04 -0.29 -13.81
CA VAL A 70 -49.47 0.59 -12.71
C VAL A 70 -48.74 0.15 -11.42
N GLU A 71 -48.52 1.12 -10.55
CA GLU A 71 -47.94 1.01 -9.20
C GLU A 71 -49.02 0.58 -8.16
N PRO A 72 -48.85 0.68 -6.83
CA PRO A 72 -48.99 -0.44 -5.90
C PRO A 72 -50.24 -0.33 -5.00
N THR A 73 -50.56 -1.36 -4.21
CA THR A 73 -50.85 -1.22 -2.75
C THR A 73 -51.32 -2.51 -2.08
N SER A 74 -51.01 -2.55 -0.77
CA SER A 74 -51.75 -3.19 0.34
C SER A 74 -51.23 -4.51 0.90
N GLU A 75 -50.19 -4.41 1.71
CA GLU A 75 -50.21 -4.57 3.19
C GLU A 75 -51.13 -5.60 3.89
N TYR A 76 -50.52 -6.26 4.89
CA TYR A 76 -51.06 -6.95 6.08
C TYR A 76 -51.71 -8.35 5.89
N LEU A 77 -51.58 -9.36 6.74
CA LEU A 77 -51.00 -9.54 8.08
C LEU A 77 -50.64 -11.02 8.28
N ASP A 78 -49.67 -11.23 9.16
CA ASP A 78 -49.31 -12.49 9.81
C ASP A 78 -50.36 -12.86 10.89
N LYS A 79 -50.64 -14.17 11.05
CA LYS A 79 -50.89 -14.91 12.32
C LYS A 79 -51.80 -16.13 12.16
N ASP A 80 -51.21 -17.26 12.57
CA ASP A 80 -51.70 -18.22 13.57
C ASP A 80 -53.10 -18.85 13.44
N ASN A 81 -53.03 -20.19 13.41
CA ASN A 81 -53.82 -21.09 14.26
C ASN A 81 -55.29 -21.29 13.88
N LEU A 82 -55.56 -22.34 13.10
CA LEU A 82 -56.79 -23.12 13.25
C LEU A 82 -56.44 -24.61 13.36
N ASN A 83 -56.42 -25.06 14.60
CA ASN A 83 -56.81 -26.40 15.00
C ASN A 83 -58.30 -26.61 14.65
N THR A 84 -58.77 -27.86 14.55
CA THR A 84 -60.12 -28.36 14.15
C THR A 84 -60.32 -28.52 12.63
N ALA A 85 -60.74 -29.65 12.08
CA ALA A 85 -61.48 -30.78 12.65
C ALA A 85 -60.97 -32.12 12.10
N SER A 86 -60.91 -33.08 13.01
CA SER A 86 -61.15 -34.50 12.79
C SER A 86 -62.17 -34.73 11.67
N VAL A 87 -61.77 -35.47 10.63
CA VAL A 87 -62.74 -36.23 9.85
C VAL A 87 -62.64 -37.63 10.40
N ASP A 88 -63.62 -37.92 11.26
CA ASP A 88 -63.84 -39.17 11.92
C ASP A 88 -63.86 -40.35 10.95
N GLU A 89 -63.36 -41.47 11.45
CA GLU A 89 -63.73 -42.81 11.02
C GLU A 89 -65.25 -42.88 10.84
N VAL A 90 -65.71 -43.16 9.63
CA VAL A 90 -67.08 -43.65 9.43
C VAL A 90 -67.03 -45.15 9.56
N GLU A 91 -67.07 -45.60 10.82
CA GLU A 91 -67.47 -46.95 11.19
C GLU A 91 -69.00 -47.02 11.29
N TYR A 92 -69.55 -48.09 10.72
CA TYR A 92 -70.90 -48.65 10.90
C TYR A 92 -72.10 -48.03 10.17
N CYS A 93 -72.75 -48.86 9.36
CA CYS A 93 -74.03 -49.43 9.80
C CYS A 93 -74.24 -50.82 9.17
N ASP A 94 -74.28 -51.79 10.07
CA ASP A 94 -74.96 -53.07 9.98
C ASP A 94 -76.08 -53.16 8.95
N GLU A 95 -76.13 -54.34 8.34
CA GLU A 95 -77.33 -55.01 7.87
C GLU A 95 -78.52 -54.83 8.83
N PRO A 96 -79.70 -54.43 8.32
CA PRO A 96 -80.94 -55.05 8.73
C PRO A 96 -81.34 -56.08 7.68
N ASP A 97 -81.24 -57.34 8.10
CA ASP A 97 -82.12 -58.40 7.63
C ASP A 97 -83.56 -57.86 7.54
N ARG A 98 -84.07 -57.73 6.32
CA ARG A 98 -85.48 -57.91 6.04
C ARG A 98 -85.65 -58.84 4.86
N ASN A 99 -85.64 -60.11 5.20
CA ASN A 99 -86.56 -61.08 4.66
C ASN A 99 -88.01 -60.52 4.66
N GLU A 100 -88.36 -59.74 3.63
CA GLU A 100 -89.73 -59.63 3.15
C GLU A 100 -89.80 -60.37 1.82
N MET A 101 -90.16 -61.65 1.90
CA MET A 101 -90.85 -62.36 0.83
C MET A 101 -92.08 -61.55 0.43
N ASN A 102 -91.89 -60.57 -0.45
CA ASN A 102 -93.00 -59.94 -1.13
C ASN A 102 -93.19 -60.74 -2.42
N ASP A 103 -93.97 -61.80 -2.26
CA ASP A 103 -94.66 -62.54 -3.31
C ASP A 103 -95.66 -61.58 -3.99
N ARG A 104 -95.11 -60.54 -4.62
CA ARG A 104 -95.87 -59.57 -5.38
C ARG A 104 -96.29 -60.29 -6.64
N ASN A 105 -97.59 -60.57 -6.73
CA ASN A 105 -98.30 -60.85 -7.98
C ASN A 105 -97.50 -60.35 -9.19
N ILE A 106 -96.91 -61.29 -9.92
CA ILE A 106 -96.04 -61.01 -11.08
C ILE A 106 -96.82 -60.26 -12.18
N LEU A 107 -98.15 -60.27 -12.07
CA LEU A 107 -99.10 -59.61 -12.94
C LEU A 107 -99.75 -58.40 -12.23
N PRO A 108 -99.74 -57.20 -12.86
CA PRO A 108 -100.54 -56.08 -12.41
C PRO A 108 -102.02 -56.45 -12.35
N GLU A 109 -102.82 -55.77 -11.54
CA GLU A 109 -104.25 -56.03 -11.34
C GLU A 109 -105.06 -56.08 -12.65
N ALA A 110 -104.65 -55.31 -13.66
CA ALA A 110 -105.22 -55.34 -15.02
C ALA A 110 -104.95 -56.63 -15.81
N ALA A 111 -103.97 -57.44 -15.42
CA ALA A 111 -103.53 -58.64 -16.12
C ALA A 111 -104.10 -59.95 -15.53
N VAL A 112 -104.69 -59.90 -14.33
CA VAL A 112 -105.27 -61.05 -13.61
C VAL A 112 -106.55 -61.59 -14.29
N GLY A 113 -107.30 -60.73 -15.01
CA GLY A 113 -108.53 -61.09 -15.74
C GLY A 113 -108.37 -61.53 -17.20
N LEU A 114 -107.14 -61.64 -17.71
CA LEU A 114 -106.86 -62.05 -19.09
C LEU A 114 -106.71 -63.58 -19.24
N SER A 115 -106.99 -64.12 -20.43
CA SER A 115 -106.74 -65.54 -20.73
C SER A 115 -105.25 -65.90 -20.53
N LEU A 116 -104.96 -67.14 -20.13
CA LEU A 116 -103.59 -67.63 -19.89
C LEU A 116 -102.61 -67.30 -21.03
N LYS A 117 -103.08 -67.32 -22.28
CA LYS A 117 -102.28 -66.97 -23.47
C LYS A 117 -101.92 -65.48 -23.53
N ALA A 118 -102.81 -64.60 -23.09
CA ALA A 118 -102.57 -63.16 -23.02
C ALA A 118 -101.71 -62.79 -21.80
N GLN A 119 -101.88 -63.47 -20.66
CA GLN A 119 -100.96 -63.35 -19.52
C GLN A 119 -99.53 -63.78 -19.88
N ASN A 120 -99.38 -64.88 -20.63
CA ASN A 120 -98.06 -65.34 -21.08
C ASN A 120 -97.36 -64.33 -22.02
N ARG A 121 -98.11 -63.70 -22.95
CA ARG A 121 -97.58 -62.61 -23.80
C ARG A 121 -97.19 -61.37 -23.00
N TYR A 122 -97.98 -60.99 -22.00
CA TYR A 122 -97.67 -59.86 -21.12
C TYR A 122 -96.37 -60.11 -20.33
N LEU A 123 -96.24 -61.30 -19.73
CA LEU A 123 -95.02 -61.69 -19.00
C LEU A 123 -93.80 -61.72 -19.92
N GLN A 124 -93.92 -62.26 -21.14
CA GLN A 124 -92.83 -62.22 -22.14
C GLN A 124 -92.44 -60.78 -22.52
N ALA A 125 -93.39 -59.88 -22.69
CA ALA A 125 -93.12 -58.47 -22.96
C ALA A 125 -92.45 -57.77 -21.77
N LYS A 126 -92.90 -58.05 -20.54
CA LYS A 126 -92.29 -57.50 -19.32
C LYS A 126 -90.87 -58.03 -19.10
N VAL A 127 -90.63 -59.31 -19.35
CA VAL A 127 -89.27 -59.88 -19.33
C VAL A 127 -88.40 -59.19 -20.39
N ARG A 128 -88.91 -58.93 -21.60
CA ARG A 128 -88.14 -58.21 -22.63
C ARG A 128 -87.81 -56.78 -22.20
N VAL A 129 -88.78 -56.02 -21.70
CA VAL A 129 -88.55 -54.64 -21.21
C VAL A 129 -87.55 -54.63 -20.06
N LEU A 130 -87.70 -55.54 -19.09
CA LEU A 130 -86.75 -55.66 -17.98
C LEU A 130 -85.35 -56.08 -18.46
N LEU A 131 -85.24 -56.94 -19.47
CA LEU A 131 -83.95 -57.30 -20.09
C LEU A 131 -83.30 -56.10 -20.79
N GLU A 132 -84.07 -55.30 -21.54
CA GLU A 132 -83.60 -54.07 -22.19
C GLU A 132 -83.17 -53.02 -21.15
N GLU A 133 -83.95 -52.84 -20.08
CA GLU A 133 -83.59 -51.97 -18.95
C GLU A 133 -82.33 -52.46 -18.23
N ASN A 134 -82.20 -53.77 -18.00
CA ASN A 134 -81.01 -54.36 -17.40
C ASN A 134 -79.77 -54.19 -18.30
N GLN A 135 -79.92 -54.36 -19.61
CA GLN A 135 -78.86 -54.11 -20.58
C GLN A 135 -78.43 -52.63 -20.60
N LYS A 136 -79.40 -51.71 -20.52
CA LYS A 136 -79.13 -50.26 -20.42
C LYS A 136 -78.43 -49.88 -19.11
N LEU A 137 -78.87 -50.44 -17.98
CA LEU A 137 -78.20 -50.22 -16.71
C LEU A 137 -76.78 -50.80 -16.72
N ASN A 138 -76.59 -51.98 -17.31
CA ASN A 138 -75.26 -52.59 -17.47
C ASN A 138 -74.34 -51.74 -18.35
N SER A 139 -74.83 -51.15 -19.45
CA SER A 139 -74.01 -50.26 -20.28
C SER A 139 -73.68 -48.94 -19.57
N GLN A 140 -74.61 -48.39 -18.79
CA GLN A 140 -74.37 -47.22 -17.95
C GLN A 140 -73.34 -47.52 -16.85
N ILE A 141 -73.44 -48.67 -16.17
CA ILE A 141 -72.46 -49.11 -15.17
C ILE A 141 -71.08 -49.30 -15.83
N ALA A 142 -71.02 -49.92 -17.01
CA ALA A 142 -69.77 -50.07 -17.74
C ALA A 142 -69.14 -48.72 -18.11
N GLN A 143 -69.95 -47.76 -18.57
CA GLN A 143 -69.48 -46.40 -18.89
C GLN A 143 -69.01 -45.68 -17.63
N GLN A 144 -69.76 -45.72 -16.53
CA GLN A 144 -69.39 -45.12 -15.25
C GLN A 144 -68.10 -45.74 -14.68
N ASN A 145 -67.92 -47.06 -14.84
CA ASN A 145 -66.68 -47.74 -14.46
C ASN A 145 -65.49 -47.26 -15.31
N GLU A 146 -65.67 -47.11 -16.62
CA GLU A 146 -64.63 -46.57 -17.50
C GLU A 146 -64.29 -45.10 -17.18
N GLU A 147 -65.30 -44.28 -16.89
CA GLU A 147 -65.12 -42.92 -16.38
C GLU A 147 -64.39 -42.90 -15.03
N GLY A 148 -64.73 -43.81 -14.11
CA GLY A 148 -64.06 -43.96 -12.82
C GLY A 148 -62.58 -44.31 -12.97
N VAL A 149 -62.24 -45.24 -13.88
CA VAL A 149 -60.85 -45.59 -14.20
C VAL A 149 -60.11 -44.39 -14.81
N ARG A 150 -60.74 -43.66 -15.74
CA ARG A 150 -60.15 -42.44 -16.33
C ARG A 150 -59.87 -41.36 -15.28
N MET A 151 -60.82 -41.10 -14.39
CA MET A 151 -60.65 -40.12 -13.31
C MET A 151 -59.57 -40.56 -12.32
N LYS A 152 -59.51 -41.85 -11.97
CA LYS A 152 -58.46 -42.39 -11.10
C LYS A 152 -57.06 -42.21 -11.70
N ASN A 153 -56.89 -42.52 -12.99
CA ASN A 153 -55.61 -42.30 -13.68
C ASN A 153 -55.25 -40.82 -13.70
N ARG A 154 -56.24 -39.94 -13.93
CA ARG A 154 -56.02 -38.49 -13.92
C ARG A 154 -55.59 -37.95 -12.55
N ILE A 155 -56.17 -38.47 -11.47
CA ILE A 155 -55.76 -38.14 -10.10
C ILE A 155 -54.32 -38.57 -9.87
N GLN A 156 -53.96 -39.80 -10.25
CA GLN A 156 -52.59 -40.31 -10.09
C GLN A 156 -51.56 -39.44 -10.85
N GLU A 157 -51.85 -39.07 -12.10
CA GLU A 157 -50.99 -38.16 -12.88
C GLU A 157 -50.78 -36.81 -12.17
N LEU A 158 -51.85 -36.24 -11.61
CA LEU A 158 -51.78 -34.96 -10.89
C LEU A 158 -51.02 -35.09 -9.56
N GLU A 159 -51.13 -36.21 -8.86
CA GLU A 159 -50.38 -36.48 -7.63
C GLU A 159 -48.87 -36.66 -7.89
N ASP A 160 -48.52 -37.36 -8.96
CA ASP A 160 -47.14 -37.53 -9.40
C ASP A 160 -46.54 -36.19 -9.82
N GLU A 161 -47.29 -35.38 -10.58
CA GLU A 161 -46.86 -34.03 -10.98
C GLU A 161 -46.74 -33.08 -9.78
N ARG A 162 -47.69 -33.12 -8.82
CA ARG A 162 -47.59 -32.36 -7.56
C ARG A 162 -46.32 -32.72 -6.81
N SER A 163 -46.02 -34.02 -6.71
CA SER A 163 -44.83 -34.54 -6.03
C SER A 163 -43.55 -34.10 -6.74
N ARG A 164 -43.53 -34.10 -8.07
CA ARG A 164 -42.41 -33.61 -8.88
C ARG A 164 -42.18 -32.11 -8.68
N LEU A 165 -43.24 -31.29 -8.80
CA LEU A 165 -43.17 -29.85 -8.59
C LEU A 165 -42.72 -29.52 -7.17
N HIS A 166 -43.20 -30.24 -6.16
CA HIS A 166 -42.76 -30.03 -4.78
C HIS A 166 -41.25 -30.25 -4.62
N ARG A 167 -40.68 -31.30 -5.22
CA ARG A 167 -39.22 -31.55 -5.20
C ARG A 167 -38.44 -30.44 -5.90
N VAL A 168 -38.92 -29.97 -7.05
CA VAL A 168 -38.27 -28.88 -7.81
C VAL A 168 -38.31 -27.57 -7.02
N THR A 169 -39.47 -27.19 -6.46
CA THR A 169 -39.62 -25.99 -5.64
C THR A 169 -38.75 -26.04 -4.40
N SER A 170 -38.69 -27.19 -3.71
CA SER A 170 -37.79 -27.38 -2.56
C SER A 170 -36.31 -27.24 -2.94
N SER A 171 -35.90 -27.83 -4.07
CA SER A 171 -34.54 -27.68 -4.61
C SER A 171 -34.19 -26.23 -4.94
N HIS A 172 -35.08 -25.51 -5.66
CA HIS A 172 -34.88 -24.10 -5.98
C HIS A 172 -34.85 -23.22 -4.74
N SER A 173 -35.70 -23.48 -3.74
CA SER A 173 -35.68 -22.77 -2.46
C SER A 173 -34.31 -22.92 -1.77
N ASN A 174 -33.75 -24.13 -1.72
CA ASN A 174 -32.43 -24.38 -1.15
C ASN A 174 -31.30 -23.69 -1.92
N GLN A 175 -31.39 -23.63 -3.26
CA GLN A 175 -30.41 -22.92 -4.09
C GLN A 175 -30.47 -21.41 -3.88
N LEU A 176 -31.68 -20.85 -3.81
CA LEU A 176 -31.90 -19.43 -3.57
C LEU A 176 -31.30 -18.99 -2.24
N GLU A 177 -31.46 -19.80 -1.19
CA GLU A 177 -30.88 -19.50 0.13
C GLU A 177 -29.34 -19.55 0.12
N LYS A 178 -28.74 -20.52 -0.59
CA LYS A 178 -27.29 -20.56 -0.81
C LYS A 178 -26.78 -19.32 -1.53
N MET A 179 -27.47 -18.90 -2.59
CA MET A 179 -27.10 -17.70 -3.36
C MET A 179 -27.24 -16.43 -2.52
N LYS A 180 -28.30 -16.31 -1.69
CA LYS A 180 -28.46 -15.19 -0.75
C LYS A 180 -27.32 -15.11 0.26
N LYS A 181 -26.95 -16.25 0.86
CA LYS A 181 -25.84 -16.32 1.81
C LYS A 181 -24.53 -15.87 1.15
N SER A 182 -24.21 -16.43 -0.02
CA SER A 182 -23.01 -16.05 -0.77
C SER A 182 -23.01 -14.56 -1.14
N LEU A 183 -24.14 -14.01 -1.59
CA LEU A 183 -24.26 -12.59 -1.89
C LEU A 183 -24.02 -11.71 -0.65
N SER A 184 -24.54 -12.10 0.51
CA SER A 184 -24.31 -11.40 1.78
C SER A 184 -22.84 -11.42 2.18
N GLU A 185 -22.17 -12.57 2.03
CA GLU A 185 -20.74 -12.73 2.31
C GLU A 185 -19.89 -11.85 1.39
N THR A 186 -20.17 -11.85 0.08
CA THR A 186 -19.48 -10.97 -0.88
C THR A 186 -19.73 -9.49 -0.58
N ARG A 187 -20.96 -9.09 -0.24
CA ARG A 187 -21.27 -7.70 0.15
C ARG A 187 -20.49 -7.27 1.39
N SER A 188 -20.43 -8.13 2.41
CA SER A 188 -19.64 -7.87 3.62
C SER A 188 -18.16 -7.72 3.29
N HIS A 189 -17.61 -8.62 2.46
CA HIS A 189 -16.23 -8.56 2.01
C HIS A 189 -15.90 -7.28 1.23
N CYS A 190 -16.77 -6.87 0.29
CA CYS A 190 -16.63 -5.60 -0.43
C CYS A 190 -16.65 -4.40 0.52
N SER A 191 -17.52 -4.41 1.53
CA SER A 191 -17.55 -3.35 2.55
C SER A 191 -16.24 -3.28 3.32
N THR A 192 -15.69 -4.41 3.75
CA THR A 192 -14.39 -4.48 4.45
C THR A 192 -13.27 -3.94 3.56
N LEU A 193 -13.18 -4.39 2.29
CA LEU A 193 -12.16 -3.92 1.35
C LEU A 193 -12.24 -2.41 1.09
N GLU A 194 -13.45 -1.84 0.99
CA GLU A 194 -13.59 -0.38 0.87
C GLU A 194 -13.10 0.33 2.14
N THR A 195 -13.39 -0.18 3.34
CA THR A 195 -12.83 0.41 4.57
C THR A 195 -11.30 0.34 4.60
N GLU A 196 -10.70 -0.81 4.25
CA GLU A 196 -9.25 -0.97 4.19
C GLU A 196 -8.62 -0.03 3.16
N LYS A 197 -9.20 0.07 1.96
CA LYS A 197 -8.76 1.03 0.93
C LYS A 197 -8.79 2.47 1.42
N THR A 198 -9.83 2.88 2.16
CA THR A 198 -9.88 4.22 2.75
C THR A 198 -8.83 4.43 3.84
N ASN A 199 -8.52 3.39 4.62
CA ASN A 199 -7.47 3.44 5.64
C ASN A 199 -6.08 3.53 5.01
N TYR A 200 -5.75 2.66 4.05
CA TYR A 200 -4.48 2.72 3.32
C TYR A 200 -4.28 4.06 2.62
N LYS A 201 -5.34 4.66 2.09
CA LYS A 201 -5.27 6.00 1.50
C LYS A 201 -4.90 7.07 2.54
N LYS A 202 -5.51 7.04 3.73
CA LYS A 202 -5.18 7.97 4.83
C LYS A 202 -3.74 7.77 5.31
N ASP A 203 -3.30 6.52 5.45
CA ASP A 203 -1.93 6.19 5.86
C ASP A 203 -0.91 6.66 4.81
N TYR A 204 -1.19 6.44 3.52
CA TYR A 204 -0.39 6.98 2.42
C TYR A 204 -0.27 8.51 2.50
N ASP A 205 -1.39 9.21 2.66
CA ASP A 205 -1.40 10.68 2.76
C ASP A 205 -0.69 11.18 4.05
N SER A 206 -0.70 10.39 5.12
CA SER A 206 0.05 10.67 6.35
C SER A 206 1.56 10.52 6.13
N VAL A 207 1.99 9.38 5.58
CA VAL A 207 3.40 9.10 5.29
C VAL A 207 3.95 10.10 4.27
N LYS A 208 3.19 10.44 3.23
CA LYS A 208 3.59 11.44 2.23
C LYS A 208 3.85 12.80 2.86
N ARG A 209 2.97 13.28 3.75
CA ARG A 209 3.19 14.54 4.49
C ARG A 209 4.43 14.47 5.37
N SER A 210 4.67 13.34 6.04
CA SER A 210 5.88 13.14 6.84
C SER A 210 7.14 13.16 5.98
N LEU A 211 7.11 12.56 4.79
CA LEU A 211 8.22 12.57 3.84
C LEU A 211 8.53 13.99 3.35
N ASP A 212 7.51 14.76 2.96
CA ASP A 212 7.68 16.15 2.53
C ASP A 212 8.27 17.02 3.65
N GLN A 213 7.83 16.81 4.89
CA GLN A 213 8.38 17.49 6.07
C GLN A 213 9.86 17.14 6.30
N GLN A 214 10.22 15.86 6.25
CA GLN A 214 11.62 15.42 6.36
C GLN A 214 12.48 15.95 5.22
N ALA A 215 11.96 16.00 3.99
CA ALA A 215 12.67 16.56 2.86
C ALA A 215 12.96 18.07 3.04
N ALA A 216 12.01 18.82 3.62
CA ALA A 216 12.22 20.22 3.97
C ALA A 216 13.27 20.40 5.08
N GLU A 217 13.24 19.54 6.10
CA GLU A 217 14.22 19.55 7.19
C GLU A 217 15.63 19.21 6.70
N ILE A 218 15.78 18.18 5.87
CA ILE A 218 17.07 17.83 5.24
C ILE A 218 17.61 19.03 4.45
N LYS A 219 16.80 19.68 3.62
CA LYS A 219 17.22 20.88 2.87
C LYS A 219 17.70 22.01 3.79
N ALA A 220 17.01 22.23 4.91
CA ALA A 220 17.39 23.23 5.89
C ALA A 220 18.73 22.88 6.58
N LEU A 221 18.90 21.61 6.98
CA LEU A 221 20.14 21.10 7.58
C LEU A 221 21.31 21.15 6.60
N THR A 222 21.12 20.76 5.33
CA THR A 222 22.16 20.89 4.29
C THR A 222 22.60 22.34 4.11
N THR A 223 21.65 23.29 4.09
CA THR A 223 22.00 24.72 3.98
C THR A 223 22.80 25.19 5.19
N ARG A 224 22.43 24.77 6.40
CA ARG A 224 23.16 25.09 7.63
C ARG A 224 24.56 24.47 7.64
N LEU A 225 24.69 23.22 7.18
CA LEU A 225 25.96 22.53 7.04
C LEU A 225 26.88 23.27 6.07
N ASN A 226 26.39 23.66 4.89
CA ASN A 226 27.16 24.40 3.89
C ASN A 226 27.70 25.74 4.45
N ARG A 227 26.88 26.47 5.21
CA ARG A 227 27.34 27.70 5.88
C ARG A 227 28.44 27.42 6.90
N ALA A 228 28.30 26.35 7.70
CA ALA A 228 29.31 25.97 8.67
C ALA A 228 30.62 25.52 7.99
N THR A 229 30.54 24.84 6.83
CA THR A 229 31.74 24.48 6.06
C THR A 229 32.41 25.71 5.46
N GLU A 230 31.66 26.67 4.93
CA GLU A 230 32.19 27.94 4.43
C GLU A 230 32.85 28.76 5.55
N GLU A 231 32.29 28.76 6.76
CA GLU A 231 32.92 29.35 7.94
C GLU A 231 34.22 28.64 8.34
N CYS A 232 34.22 27.31 8.37
CA CYS A 232 35.43 26.53 8.64
C CYS A 232 36.55 26.86 7.64
N ASP A 233 36.24 26.93 6.36
CA ASP A 233 37.23 27.21 5.32
C ASP A 233 37.71 28.66 5.38
N ARG A 234 36.85 29.62 5.74
CA ARG A 234 37.27 31.00 6.06
C ARG A 234 38.26 31.04 7.23
N TYR A 235 37.99 30.34 8.33
CA TYR A 235 38.90 30.31 9.48
C TYR A 235 40.23 29.62 9.16
N LYS A 236 40.23 28.55 8.34
CA LYS A 236 41.48 27.92 7.85
C LYS A 236 42.30 28.89 7.02
N ALA A 237 41.67 29.64 6.10
CA ALA A 237 42.37 30.62 5.27
C ALA A 237 42.97 31.76 6.11
N GLU A 238 42.24 32.28 7.10
CA GLU A 238 42.75 33.32 8.00
C GLU A 238 43.91 32.79 8.86
N LEU A 239 43.81 31.55 9.36
CA LEU A 239 44.90 30.91 10.10
C LEU A 239 46.17 30.79 9.25
N GLU A 240 46.04 30.38 7.99
CA GLU A 240 47.19 30.24 7.10
C GLU A 240 47.83 31.60 6.78
N LYS A 241 47.02 32.65 6.59
CA LYS A 241 47.49 34.02 6.41
C LYS A 241 48.24 34.54 7.63
N VAL A 242 47.75 34.26 8.84
CA VAL A 242 48.46 34.63 10.08
C VAL A 242 49.77 33.86 10.20
N ARG A 243 49.79 32.57 9.85
CA ARG A 243 51.02 31.75 9.85
C ARG A 243 52.06 32.27 8.88
N SER A 244 51.67 32.58 7.64
CA SER A 244 52.59 33.13 6.64
C SER A 244 53.13 34.50 7.05
N SER A 245 52.26 35.41 7.52
CA SER A 245 52.68 36.72 8.02
C SER A 245 53.62 36.61 9.23
N THR A 246 53.34 35.70 10.16
CA THR A 246 54.23 35.45 11.32
C THR A 246 55.60 34.96 10.85
N ARG A 247 55.64 34.06 9.88
CA ARG A 247 56.89 33.55 9.30
C ARG A 247 57.70 34.67 8.65
N GLU A 248 57.07 35.49 7.81
CA GLU A 248 57.71 36.64 7.15
C GLU A 248 58.25 37.66 8.17
N ASN A 249 57.48 37.94 9.23
CA ASN A 249 57.91 38.83 10.31
C ASN A 249 59.13 38.28 11.06
N VAL A 250 59.14 36.97 11.37
CA VAL A 250 60.27 36.31 12.02
C VAL A 250 61.51 36.34 11.12
N ASP A 251 61.37 36.07 9.82
CA ASP A 251 62.46 36.12 8.85
C ASP A 251 63.01 37.55 8.69
N SER A 252 62.14 38.57 8.65
CA SER A 252 62.51 39.98 8.63
C SER A 252 63.26 40.40 9.91
N LEU A 253 62.77 39.99 11.08
CA LEU A 253 63.43 40.26 12.37
C LEU A 253 64.81 39.61 12.44
N ARG A 254 64.95 38.37 11.95
CA ARG A 254 66.26 37.69 11.85
C ARG A 254 67.23 38.48 10.98
N HIS A 255 66.79 38.90 9.79
CA HIS A 255 67.64 39.69 8.89
C HIS A 255 68.05 41.03 9.52
N ASN A 256 67.14 41.73 10.21
CA ASN A 256 67.44 42.96 10.93
C ASN A 256 68.44 42.74 12.08
N VAL A 257 68.28 41.66 12.83
CA VAL A 257 69.22 41.28 13.90
C VAL A 257 70.62 41.00 13.34
N ASP A 258 70.71 40.28 12.22
CA ASP A 258 71.99 40.03 11.54
C ASP A 258 72.65 41.32 11.04
N ASN A 259 71.87 42.22 10.44
CA ASN A 259 72.33 43.54 10.00
C ASN A 259 72.85 44.38 11.18
N LEU A 260 72.10 44.45 12.29
CA LEU A 260 72.53 45.15 13.49
C LEU A 260 73.80 44.53 14.11
N MET A 261 73.92 43.19 14.11
CA MET A 261 75.11 42.51 14.62
C MET A 261 76.36 42.81 13.77
N THR A 262 76.24 42.83 12.44
CA THR A 262 77.36 43.17 11.56
C THR A 262 77.80 44.61 11.72
N GLU A 263 76.84 45.53 11.82
CA GLU A 263 77.09 46.94 12.06
C GLU A 263 77.72 47.20 13.44
N ASN A 264 77.22 46.54 14.48
CA ASN A 264 77.80 46.65 15.82
C ASN A 264 79.26 46.17 15.85
N LYS A 265 79.56 45.04 15.19
CA LYS A 265 80.94 44.57 14.99
C LYS A 265 81.80 45.57 14.22
N ARG A 266 81.25 46.25 13.20
CA ARG A 266 81.94 47.30 12.44
C ARG A 266 82.29 48.49 13.32
N LEU A 267 81.32 48.98 14.10
CA LEU A 267 81.50 50.10 15.02
C LEU A 267 82.51 49.79 16.13
N GLU A 268 82.49 48.59 16.71
CA GLU A 268 83.50 48.21 17.72
C GLU A 268 84.93 48.15 17.15
N ARG A 269 85.09 47.73 15.89
CA ARG A 269 86.40 47.81 15.20
C ARG A 269 86.84 49.26 15.03
N GLN A 270 85.96 50.13 14.51
CA GLN A 270 86.27 51.56 14.33
C GLN A 270 86.62 52.24 15.67
N LYS A 271 85.89 51.94 16.73
CA LYS A 271 86.17 52.42 18.09
C LYS A 271 87.55 51.95 18.56
N THR A 272 87.90 50.69 18.35
CA THR A 272 89.22 50.15 18.72
C THR A 272 90.36 50.81 17.94
N GLU A 273 90.19 50.98 16.63
CA GLU A 273 91.14 51.69 15.76
C GLU A 273 91.33 53.15 16.22
N LEU A 274 90.22 53.84 16.51
CA LEU A 274 90.24 55.22 16.99
C LEU A 274 90.95 55.35 18.34
N ILE A 275 90.64 54.48 19.30
CA ILE A 275 91.37 54.40 20.59
C ILE A 275 92.86 54.15 20.35
N GLY A 276 93.21 53.26 19.42
CA GLY A 276 94.58 52.99 19.02
C GLY A 276 95.28 54.24 18.45
N ALA A 277 94.61 55.01 17.60
CA ALA A 277 95.11 56.26 17.04
C ALA A 277 95.36 57.31 18.14
N PHE A 278 94.41 57.50 19.07
CA PHE A 278 94.59 58.41 20.20
C PHE A 278 95.76 58.02 21.10
N LYS A 279 95.95 56.72 21.39
CA LYS A 279 97.11 56.23 22.14
C LYS A 279 98.44 56.55 21.43
N LYS A 280 98.49 56.39 20.11
CA LYS A 280 99.68 56.75 19.30
C LYS A 280 99.92 58.26 19.31
N GLN A 281 98.88 59.07 19.15
CA GLN A 281 98.97 60.53 19.26
C GLN A 281 99.49 60.97 20.62
N MET A 282 99.03 60.37 21.72
CA MET A 282 99.52 60.70 23.06
C MET A 282 101.02 60.42 23.21
N LYS A 283 101.51 59.27 22.75
CA LYS A 283 102.96 58.96 22.73
C LYS A 283 103.76 59.94 21.89
N LEU A 284 103.22 60.36 20.74
CA LEU A 284 103.86 61.36 19.89
C LEU A 284 103.96 62.71 20.61
N ILE A 285 102.90 63.15 21.30
CA ILE A 285 102.90 64.37 22.12
C ILE A 285 104.00 64.28 23.19
N ASP A 286 104.15 63.15 23.88
CA ASP A 286 105.19 62.97 24.90
C ASP A 286 106.60 63.10 24.32
N VAL A 287 106.85 62.48 23.16
CA VAL A 287 108.14 62.56 22.45
C VAL A 287 108.41 64.00 22.01
N LEU A 288 107.44 64.68 21.40
CA LEU A 288 107.58 66.06 20.94
C LEU A 288 107.83 67.04 22.10
N ARG A 289 107.18 66.83 23.25
CA ARG A 289 107.43 67.62 24.47
C ARG A 289 108.86 67.44 24.98
N ARG A 290 109.38 66.20 25.03
CA ARG A 290 110.78 65.95 25.40
C ARG A 290 111.76 66.58 24.41
N GLN A 291 111.50 66.42 23.11
CA GLN A 291 112.33 67.03 22.06
C GLN A 291 112.36 68.56 22.19
N LYS A 292 111.20 69.20 22.39
CA LYS A 292 111.10 70.64 22.63
C LYS A 292 111.96 71.07 23.82
N MET A 293 111.84 70.40 24.96
CA MET A 293 112.63 70.67 26.17
C MET A 293 114.14 70.52 25.93
N LEU A 294 114.58 69.46 25.24
CA LEU A 294 116.00 69.25 24.91
C LEU A 294 116.56 70.34 23.98
N ILE A 295 115.76 70.76 22.99
CA ILE A 295 116.14 71.86 22.09
C ILE A 295 116.23 73.17 22.85
N GLU A 296 115.29 73.47 23.75
CA GLU A 296 115.32 74.66 24.60
C GLU A 296 116.56 74.66 25.50
N ALA A 297 116.88 73.54 26.15
CA ALA A 297 118.09 73.40 26.96
C ALA A 297 119.38 73.59 26.13
N SER A 298 119.43 72.99 24.93
CA SER A 298 120.57 73.14 24.01
C SER A 298 120.75 74.60 23.55
N LYS A 299 119.66 75.30 23.22
CA LYS A 299 119.70 76.74 22.89
C LYS A 299 120.18 77.58 24.07
N CYS A 300 119.71 77.31 25.30
CA CYS A 300 120.21 77.99 26.48
C CYS A 300 121.71 77.77 26.68
N LEU A 301 122.20 76.53 26.51
CA LEU A 301 123.63 76.21 26.57
C LEU A 301 124.42 76.97 25.49
N GLN A 302 123.93 76.99 24.26
CA GLN A 302 124.56 77.71 23.15
C GLN A 302 124.66 79.23 23.45
N ILE A 303 123.60 79.84 23.98
CA ILE A 303 123.62 81.25 24.40
C ILE A 303 124.64 81.47 25.53
N THR A 304 124.68 80.59 26.54
CA THR A 304 125.68 80.71 27.62
C THR A 304 127.11 80.53 27.13
N GLU A 305 127.33 79.66 26.14
CA GLU A 305 128.65 79.46 25.51
C GLU A 305 129.06 80.70 24.71
N GLU A 306 128.16 81.26 23.90
CA GLU A 306 128.39 82.51 23.16
C GLU A 306 128.71 83.69 24.10
N GLU A 307 127.98 83.85 25.20
CA GLU A 307 128.26 84.89 26.20
C GLU A 307 129.58 84.66 26.94
N PHE A 308 129.93 83.41 27.25
CA PHE A 308 131.22 83.06 27.85
C PHE A 308 132.39 83.38 26.92
N LEU A 309 132.29 83.05 25.63
CA LEU A 309 133.30 83.36 24.63
C LEU A 309 133.48 84.88 24.45
N LYS A 310 132.39 85.66 24.41
CA LYS A 310 132.47 87.14 24.40
C LYS A 310 133.21 87.71 25.62
N ALA A 311 133.06 87.08 26.78
CA ALA A 311 133.77 87.49 28.00
C ALA A 311 135.27 87.12 27.99
N LEU A 312 135.70 86.18 27.15
CA LEU A 312 137.10 85.80 26.94
C LEU A 312 137.81 86.66 25.87
N ASP A 313 137.07 87.28 24.96
CA ASP A 313 137.57 88.24 23.94
C ASP A 313 137.81 89.66 24.50
N TRP A 314 137.98 89.80 25.83
CA TRP A 314 138.33 91.04 26.55
C TRP A 314 139.75 90.98 27.12
#